data_AF-A0A3Q0IZL2-F1
#
_entry.id   AF-A0A3Q0IZL2-F1
#
_cell.length_a   1.000
_cell.length_b   1.000
_cell.length_c   1.000
_cell.angle_alpha   90.00
_cell.angle_beta   90.00
_cell.angle_gamma   90.00
#
_symmetry.space_group_name_H-M   'P 1'
#
loop_
_entity.id
_entity.type
_entity.pdbx_description
1 polymer ?
#
loop_
_entity_poly.entity_id
_entity_poly.type
_entity_poly.pdbx_seq_one_letter_code
_entity_poly.pdbx_strand_id
1 'polypeptide(L)'
;MKFKIYKYVLILNLEPLEVLPFKLCYFIINRSAERKCIYDLDTDLDVRTPPEFEAYLTSVNKTGLWKNYIRPQMLKSIVQTIIYNQPLLQPRKKSFEIVRATFILDSSLKPWLINIKSNPKFDNLPGSETIVSTIYKHIVQKIEM
;
A
#
# COMPACT_ATOMS: atom_id res chain seq x y z
N MET A 1 2.35 19.24 -5.29
CA MET A 1 1.35 18.15 -5.14
C MET A 1 1.96 17.04 -4.31
N LYS A 2 1.29 16.56 -3.26
CA LYS A 2 1.79 15.46 -2.43
C LYS A 2 0.88 14.25 -2.62
N PHE A 3 1.48 13.11 -2.94
CA PHE A 3 0.77 11.84 -3.04
C PHE A 3 1.01 11.05 -1.78
N LYS A 4 -0.08 10.65 -1.12
CA LYS A 4 -0.05 9.63 -0.08
C LYS A 4 -0.58 8.34 -0.68
N ILE A 5 0.17 7.26 -0.53
CA ILE A 5 -0.18 5.97 -1.13
C ILE A 5 -0.40 4.95 -0.01
N TYR A 6 -1.55 4.28 -0.02
CA TYR A 6 -1.77 3.09 0.79
C TYR A 6 -1.51 1.83 -0.03
N LYS A 7 -0.58 1.02 0.48
CA LYS A 7 -0.24 -0.28 -0.09
C LYS A 7 -0.59 -1.38 0.90
N TYR A 8 -1.41 -2.32 0.46
CA TYR A 8 -1.74 -3.50 1.24
C TYR A 8 -0.90 -4.68 0.77
N VAL A 9 -0.43 -5.47 1.73
CA VAL A 9 0.23 -6.74 1.51
C VAL A 9 -0.31 -7.77 2.48
N LEU A 10 -0.31 -9.03 2.07
CA LEU A 10 -0.58 -10.18 2.93
C LEU A 10 0.76 -10.84 3.27
N ILE A 11 1.05 -11.00 4.56
CA ILE A 11 2.17 -11.79 5.03
C ILE A 11 1.60 -13.18 5.36
N LEU A 12 2.03 -14.20 4.63
CA LEU A 12 1.56 -15.57 4.79
C LEU A 12 2.48 -16.40 5.67
N ASN A 13 3.76 -16.08 5.67
CA ASN A 13 4.76 -16.75 6.48
C ASN A 13 5.96 -15.82 6.69
N LEU A 14 6.67 -16.00 7.80
CA LEU A 14 7.93 -15.32 8.07
C LEU A 14 9.13 -16.24 7.74
N GLU A 15 8.95 -17.56 7.78
CA GLU A 15 10.02 -18.55 7.55
C GLU A 15 9.56 -19.75 6.71
N PRO A 16 9.87 -19.79 5.39
CA PRO A 16 10.44 -18.70 4.59
C PRO A 16 9.48 -17.51 4.48
N LEU A 17 10.01 -16.30 4.28
CA LEU A 17 9.20 -15.10 4.13
C LEU A 17 8.34 -15.19 2.87
N GLU A 18 7.02 -15.25 3.04
CA GLU A 18 6.03 -15.23 1.96
C GLU A 18 5.17 -13.96 2.08
N VAL A 19 5.36 -13.04 1.13
CA VAL A 19 4.62 -11.76 1.05
C VAL A 19 3.89 -11.68 -0.27
N LEU A 20 2.57 -11.46 -0.20
CA LEU A 20 1.69 -11.36 -1.35
C LEU A 20 1.20 -9.90 -1.50
N PRO A 21 1.73 -9.13 -2.47
CA PRO A 21 1.31 -7.76 -2.68
C PRO A 21 -0.01 -7.69 -3.46
N PHE A 22 -1.00 -7.00 -2.91
CA PHE A 22 -2.27 -6.77 -3.63
C PHE A 22 -2.06 -5.85 -4.83
N LYS A 23 -2.78 -6.07 -5.93
CA LYS A 23 -2.71 -5.18 -7.11
C LYS A 23 -3.22 -3.78 -6.79
N LEU A 24 -4.18 -3.68 -5.86
CA LEU A 24 -4.85 -2.45 -5.51
C LEU A 24 -3.95 -1.56 -4.63
N CYS A 25 -3.94 -0.26 -4.94
CA CYS A 25 -3.27 0.80 -4.20
C CYS A 25 -4.17 2.02 -4.24
N TYR A 26 -4.22 2.79 -3.15
CA TYR A 26 -4.93 4.05 -3.13
C TYR A 26 -3.97 5.21 -3.21
N PHE A 27 -4.26 6.16 -4.09
CA PHE A 27 -3.52 7.41 -4.19
C PHE A 27 -4.43 8.51 -3.68
N ILE A 28 -4.03 9.11 -2.56
CA ILE A 28 -4.68 10.29 -2.01
C ILE A 28 -3.86 11.49 -2.48
N ILE A 29 -4.51 12.36 -3.25
CA ILE A 29 -3.94 13.62 -3.71
C ILE A 29 -4.40 14.73 -2.77
N ASN A 30 -3.49 15.27 -1.96
CA ASN A 30 -3.82 16.48 -1.21
C ASN A 30 -3.61 17.71 -2.13
N ARG A 31 -4.71 18.40 -2.47
CA ARG A 31 -4.69 19.67 -3.24
C ARG A 31 -4.44 20.90 -2.34
N SER A 32 -4.59 20.78 -1.02
CA SER A 32 -4.31 21.83 -0.05
C SER A 32 -2.81 21.90 0.28
N ALA A 33 -2.27 23.12 0.27
CA ALA A 33 -0.88 23.42 0.62
C ALA A 33 -0.63 23.41 2.15
N GLU A 34 -1.66 23.18 2.97
CA GLU A 34 -1.56 23.38 4.41
C GLU A 34 -1.14 22.11 5.17
N ARG A 35 -0.17 22.31 6.06
CA ARG A 35 0.46 21.31 6.93
C ARG A 35 -0.46 20.86 8.08
N LYS A 36 -1.74 20.57 7.84
CA LYS A 36 -2.61 20.00 8.88
C LYS A 36 -2.57 18.48 8.81
N CYS A 37 -2.05 17.91 9.90
CA CYS A 37 -2.04 16.52 10.35
C CYS A 37 -2.38 15.42 9.33
N ILE A 38 -1.42 14.53 9.07
CA ILE A 38 -1.53 13.31 8.23
C ILE A 38 -2.56 12.28 8.80
N TYR A 39 -3.20 12.60 9.93
CA TYR A 39 -4.12 11.73 10.68
C TYR A 39 -5.60 12.09 10.53
N ASP A 40 -5.93 13.31 10.12
CA ASP A 40 -7.31 13.66 9.76
C ASP A 40 -7.42 13.53 8.24
N LEU A 41 -8.12 12.50 7.79
CA LEU A 41 -8.48 12.37 6.39
C LEU A 41 -9.47 13.50 6.10
N ASP A 42 -9.01 14.56 5.43
CA ASP A 42 -9.91 15.57 4.84
C ASP A 42 -11.00 14.86 4.06
N THR A 43 -12.22 15.37 4.12
CA THR A 43 -13.39 14.74 3.46
C THR A 43 -13.40 14.92 1.93
N ASP A 44 -12.47 15.70 1.38
CA ASP A 44 -12.34 16.03 -0.05
C ASP A 44 -11.13 15.33 -0.73
N LEU A 45 -10.97 14.02 -0.53
CA LEU A 45 -9.86 13.27 -1.16
C LEU A 45 -10.23 12.82 -2.58
N ASP A 46 -9.47 13.31 -3.57
CA ASP A 46 -9.39 12.72 -4.91
C ASP A 46 -8.63 11.39 -4.80
N VAL A 47 -9.37 10.30 -4.59
CA VAL A 47 -8.86 8.92 -4.48
C VAL A 47 -8.77 8.33 -5.88
N ARG A 48 -7.56 7.92 -6.27
CA ARG A 48 -7.31 7.28 -7.56
C ARG A 48 -6.88 5.82 -7.43
N THR A 49 -7.16 5.06 -8.47
CA THR A 49 -6.70 3.70 -8.73
C THR A 49 -5.34 3.70 -9.43
N PRO A 50 -4.61 2.56 -9.47
CA PRO A 50 -3.33 2.48 -10.19
C PRO A 50 -3.40 2.87 -11.68
N PRO A 51 -4.43 2.49 -12.47
CA PRO A 51 -4.58 2.97 -13.84
C PRO A 51 -4.76 4.49 -13.95
N GLU A 52 -5.57 5.10 -13.07
CA GLU A 52 -5.79 6.55 -13.07
C GLU A 52 -4.53 7.33 -12.64
N PHE A 53 -3.73 6.76 -11.75
CA PHE A 53 -2.43 7.33 -11.38
C PHE A 53 -1.43 7.22 -12.53
N GLU A 54 -1.39 6.09 -13.25
CA GLU A 54 -0.56 5.93 -14.45
C GLU A 54 -1.00 6.90 -15.57
N ALA A 55 -2.31 7.13 -15.74
CA ALA A 55 -2.82 8.13 -16.68
C ALA A 55 -2.38 9.55 -16.29
N TYR A 56 -2.41 9.90 -15.00
CA TYR A 56 -1.85 11.16 -14.51
C TYR A 56 -0.35 11.27 -14.79
N LEU A 57 0.43 10.22 -14.48
CA LEU A 57 1.87 10.22 -14.74
C LEU A 57 2.15 10.41 -16.23
N THR A 58 1.34 9.80 -17.10
CA THR A 58 1.42 9.97 -18.54
C THR A 58 1.16 11.42 -18.96
N SER A 59 0.15 12.09 -18.37
CA SER A 59 -0.15 13.50 -18.70
C SER A 59 0.93 14.49 -18.25
N VAL A 60 1.81 14.09 -17.34
CA VAL A 60 2.98 14.88 -16.90
C VAL A 60 4.31 14.35 -17.44
N ASN A 61 4.30 13.61 -18.55
CA ASN A 61 5.49 13.05 -19.23
C ASN A 61 6.34 12.10 -18.35
N LYS A 62 5.68 11.30 -17.51
CA LYS A 62 6.28 10.30 -16.61
C LYS A 62 5.70 8.89 -16.82
N THR A 63 5.31 8.57 -18.06
CA THR A 63 4.74 7.28 -18.45
C THR A 63 5.60 6.10 -18.00
N GLY A 64 4.97 5.06 -17.45
CA GLY A 64 5.61 3.84 -16.99
C GLY A 64 6.30 3.97 -15.64
N LEU A 65 6.40 5.17 -15.06
CA LEU A 65 7.12 5.38 -13.79
C LEU A 65 6.47 4.60 -12.63
N TRP A 66 5.14 4.47 -12.62
CA TRP A 66 4.46 3.69 -11.58
C TRP A 66 4.82 2.20 -11.68
N LYS A 67 4.68 1.60 -12.87
CA LYS A 67 4.99 0.19 -13.11
C LYS A 67 6.48 -0.12 -12.92
N ASN A 68 7.37 0.73 -13.42
CA ASN A 68 8.79 0.43 -13.56
C ASN A 68 9.63 0.86 -12.35
N TYR A 69 9.16 1.84 -11.55
CA TYR A 69 9.94 2.38 -10.44
C TYR A 69 9.16 2.44 -9.12
N ILE A 70 8.05 3.15 -9.07
CA ILE A 70 7.36 3.46 -7.80
C ILE A 70 6.86 2.17 -7.13
N ARG A 71 6.11 1.34 -7.86
CA ARG A 71 5.54 0.10 -7.31
C ARG A 71 6.62 -0.91 -6.88
N PRO A 72 7.66 -1.21 -7.68
CA PRO A 72 8.76 -2.07 -7.24
C PRO A 72 9.49 -1.55 -6.00
N GLN A 73 9.77 -0.24 -5.93
CA GLN A 73 10.53 0.35 -4.83
C GLN A 73 9.73 0.36 -3.52
N MET A 74 8.41 0.60 -3.59
CA MET A 74 7.50 0.40 -2.46
C MET A 74 7.51 -1.05 -1.95
N LEU A 75 7.37 -2.04 -2.84
CA LEU A 75 7.37 -3.45 -2.44
C LEU A 75 8.70 -3.85 -1.80
N LYS A 76 9.82 -3.43 -2.38
CA LYS A 76 11.15 -3.65 -1.82
C LYS A 76 11.26 -3.09 -0.40
N SER A 77 10.80 -1.86 -0.17
CA SER A 77 10.83 -1.23 1.15
C SER A 77 10.03 -2.00 2.20
N ILE A 78 8.86 -2.53 1.83
CA ILE A 78 8.03 -3.36 2.73
C ILE A 78 8.78 -4.65 3.08
N VAL A 79 9.26 -5.38 2.06
CA VAL A 79 9.95 -6.66 2.24
C VAL A 79 11.19 -6.49 3.10
N GLN A 80 12.01 -5.47 2.82
CA GLN A 80 13.21 -5.19 3.63
C GLN A 80 12.87 -4.85 5.08
N THR A 81 11.77 -4.12 5.30
CA THR A 81 11.30 -3.82 6.67
C THR A 81 10.93 -5.11 7.41
N ILE A 82 10.22 -6.03 6.76
CA ILE A 82 9.85 -7.31 7.37
C ILE A 82 11.07 -8.18 7.65
N ILE A 83 11.99 -8.32 6.69
CA ILE A 83 13.23 -9.09 6.86
C ILE A 83 14.06 -8.55 8.03
N TYR A 84 14.25 -7.23 8.10
CA TYR A 84 15.05 -6.62 9.17
C TYR A 84 14.44 -6.82 10.56
N ASN A 85 13.10 -6.87 10.63
CA ASN A 85 12.38 -7.10 11.88
C ASN A 85 12.05 -8.58 12.13
N GLN A 86 12.40 -9.48 11.22
CA GLN A 86 12.05 -10.90 11.32
C GLN A 86 12.46 -11.54 12.65
N PRO A 87 13.65 -11.27 13.22
CA PRO A 87 14.03 -11.81 14.53
C PRO A 87 13.16 -11.30 15.71
N LEU A 88 12.48 -10.16 15.53
CA LEU A 88 11.59 -9.54 16.52
C LEU A 88 10.13 -9.99 16.35
N LEU A 89 9.79 -10.55 15.19
CA LEU A 89 8.45 -11.03 14.89
C LEU A 89 8.32 -12.49 15.34
N GLN A 90 7.24 -12.83 16.03
CA GLN A 90 6.98 -14.21 16.41
C GLN A 90 6.27 -14.95 15.26
N PRO A 91 6.93 -15.91 14.59
CA PRO A 91 6.27 -16.74 13.60
C PRO A 91 5.18 -17.57 14.28
N ARG A 92 3.97 -17.53 13.73
CA ARG A 92 2.86 -18.36 14.18
C ARG A 92 2.42 -19.25 13.01
N LYS A 93 2.49 -20.57 13.20
CA LYS A 93 2.06 -21.52 12.16
C LYS A 93 0.60 -21.26 11.78
N LYS A 94 0.28 -21.45 10.50
CA LYS A 94 -1.07 -21.28 9.94
C LYS A 94 -1.69 -19.93 10.27
N SER A 95 -0.86 -18.90 10.38
CA SER A 95 -1.28 -17.52 10.61
C SER A 95 -0.88 -16.67 9.42
N PHE A 96 -1.70 -15.68 9.13
CA PHE A 96 -1.40 -14.66 8.14
C PHE A 96 -1.67 -13.30 8.77
N GLU A 97 -1.08 -12.26 8.19
CA GLU A 97 -1.32 -10.90 8.61
C GLU A 97 -1.54 -9.99 7.42
N ILE A 98 -2.64 -9.24 7.45
CA ILE A 98 -2.87 -8.17 6.50
C ILE A 98 -2.20 -6.92 7.04
N VAL A 99 -1.34 -6.33 6.22
CA VAL A 99 -0.53 -5.18 6.60
C VAL A 99 -0.77 -4.05 5.60
N ARG A 100 -0.95 -2.83 6.12
CA ARG A 100 -0.99 -1.60 5.32
C ARG A 100 0.28 -0.79 5.52
N ALA A 101 1.00 -0.56 4.44
CA ALA A 101 2.09 0.38 4.37
C ALA A 101 1.62 1.73 3.81
N THR A 102 2.01 2.82 4.46
CA THR A 102 1.76 4.18 3.98
C THR A 102 3.03 4.74 3.37
N PHE A 103 2.93 5.26 2.15
CA PHE A 103 4.02 5.94 1.46
C PHE A 103 3.68 7.40 1.17
N ILE A 104 4.71 8.22 1.09
CA ILE A 104 4.64 9.56 0.51
C ILE A 104 5.57 9.61 -0.71
N LEU A 105 5.12 10.21 -1.80
CA LEU A 105 6.00 10.55 -2.92
C LEU A 105 6.59 11.94 -2.70
N ASP A 106 7.92 12.06 -2.84
CA ASP A 106 8.59 13.36 -2.84
C ASP A 106 8.44 14.10 -4.18
N SER A 107 9.06 15.26 -4.31
CA SER A 107 9.05 16.07 -5.54
C SER A 107 9.64 15.36 -6.76
N SER A 108 10.51 14.38 -6.53
CA SER A 108 11.13 13.50 -7.53
C SER A 108 10.30 12.23 -7.80
N LEU A 109 9.11 12.12 -7.19
CA LEU A 109 8.23 10.94 -7.25
C LEU A 109 8.88 9.67 -6.68
N LYS A 110 9.88 9.83 -5.80
CA LYS A 110 10.46 8.70 -5.06
C LYS A 110 9.53 8.33 -3.90
N PRO A 111 9.15 7.05 -3.74
CA PRO A 111 8.34 6.62 -2.61
C PRO A 111 9.18 6.52 -1.34
N TRP A 112 8.63 7.04 -0.25
CA TRP A 112 9.18 6.97 1.11
C TRP A 112 8.19 6.25 2.02
N LEU A 113 8.61 5.13 2.62
CA LEU A 113 7.82 4.39 3.59
C LEU A 113 7.72 5.20 4.88
N ILE A 114 6.49 5.50 5.33
CA ILE A 114 6.23 6.32 6.51
C ILE A 114 5.80 5.47 7.71
N ASN A 115 4.92 4.50 7.48
CA ASN A 115 4.50 3.58 8.52
C ASN A 115 4.02 2.27 7.93
N ILE A 116 4.03 1.25 8.79
CA ILE A 116 3.41 -0.04 8.56
C ILE A 116 2.42 -0.26 9.71
N LYS A 117 1.19 -0.65 9.38
CA LYS A 117 0.16 -0.99 10.37
C LYS A 117 -0.36 -2.40 10.12
N SER A 118 -0.35 -3.21 11.18
CA SER A 118 -1.07 -4.47 11.26
C SER A 118 -2.57 -4.21 11.40
N ASN A 119 -3.37 -5.19 10.94
CA ASN A 119 -4.83 -5.18 11.02
C ASN A 119 -5.46 -3.81 10.65
N PRO A 120 -5.18 -3.30 9.43
CA PRO A 120 -5.62 -1.98 9.04
C PRO A 120 -7.15 -1.95 8.93
N LYS A 121 -7.76 -0.92 9.51
CA LYS A 121 -9.15 -0.58 9.19
C LYS A 121 -9.23 -0.16 7.71
N PHE A 122 -10.22 -0.72 7.01
CA PHE A 122 -10.56 -0.36 5.63
C PHE A 122 -11.66 0.69 5.57
N ASP A 123 -12.28 1.00 6.71
CA ASP A 123 -13.39 1.93 6.86
C ASP A 123 -13.02 3.31 6.26
N ASN A 124 -13.98 3.91 5.57
CA ASN A 124 -13.92 5.25 4.98
C ASN A 124 -12.97 5.43 3.77
N LEU A 125 -12.52 4.35 3.12
CA LEU A 125 -11.86 4.45 1.81
C LEU A 125 -12.88 4.18 0.68
N PRO A 126 -13.01 5.05 -0.33
CA PRO A 126 -13.79 4.75 -1.53
C PRO A 126 -13.36 3.41 -2.16
N GLY A 127 -14.31 2.51 -2.41
CA GLY A 127 -14.03 1.16 -2.92
C GLY A 127 -13.39 0.20 -1.91
N SER A 128 -13.44 0.52 -0.61
CA SER A 128 -12.95 -0.36 0.48
C SER A 128 -13.60 -1.74 0.42
N GLU A 129 -14.89 -1.84 0.10
CA GLU A 129 -15.60 -3.10 -0.09
C GLU A 129 -14.97 -3.97 -1.17
N THR A 130 -14.54 -3.37 -2.29
CA THR A 130 -13.84 -4.08 -3.37
C THR A 130 -12.46 -4.55 -2.93
N ILE A 131 -11.73 -3.75 -2.13
CA ILE A 131 -10.46 -4.18 -1.52
C ILE A 131 -10.72 -5.39 -0.63
N VAL A 132 -11.64 -5.22 0.33
CA VAL A 132 -11.93 -6.18 1.38
C VAL A 132 -12.37 -7.51 0.76
N SER A 133 -13.31 -7.48 -0.19
CA SER A 133 -13.74 -8.67 -0.92
C SER A 133 -12.62 -9.31 -1.74
N THR A 134 -11.78 -8.52 -2.42
CA THR A 134 -10.63 -9.06 -3.17
C THR A 134 -9.58 -9.69 -2.24
N ILE A 135 -9.32 -9.07 -1.08
CA ILE A 135 -8.40 -9.56 -0.05
C ILE A 135 -8.93 -10.89 0.50
N TYR A 136 -10.17 -10.92 0.97
CA TYR A 136 -10.75 -12.14 1.54
C TYR A 136 -10.86 -13.25 0.51
N LYS A 137 -11.22 -12.94 -0.75
CA LYS A 137 -11.24 -13.94 -1.83
C LYS A 137 -9.86 -14.58 -2.05
N HIS A 138 -8.79 -13.80 -2.06
CA HIS A 138 -7.43 -14.34 -2.19
C HIS A 138 -6.99 -15.14 -0.96
N ILE A 139 -7.38 -14.69 0.24
CA ILE A 139 -7.07 -15.40 1.49
C ILE A 139 -7.76 -16.77 1.51
N VAL A 140 -9.05 -16.83 1.21
CA VAL A 140 -9.83 -18.10 1.18
C VAL A 140 -9.20 -19.09 0.20
N GLN A 141 -8.88 -18.65 -1.02
CA GLN A 141 -8.19 -19.49 -2.03
C GLN A 141 -6.85 -20.06 -1.55
N LYS A 142 -6.20 -19.40 -0.58
CA LYS A 142 -4.90 -19.81 -0.03
C LYS A 142 -5.01 -20.63 1.26
N ILE A 143 -6.13 -20.54 1.98
CA ILE A 143 -6.39 -21.32 3.20
C ILE A 143 -7.01 -22.68 2.86
N GLU A 144 -7.77 -22.79 1.78
CA GLU A 144 -8.42 -24.04 1.33
C GLU A 144 -7.47 -25.00 0.56
N MET A 145 -6.19 -24.64 0.42
CA MET A 145 -5.12 -25.47 -0.17
C MET A 145 -4.20 -26.05 0.91
#